data_AF-A0A5Q2W095-F1
#
_entry.id   AF-A0A5Q2W095-F1
#
_cell.length_a   1.000
_cell.length_b   1.000
_cell.length_c   1.000
_cell.angle_alpha   90.00
_cell.angle_beta   90.00
_cell.angle_gamma   90.00
#
_symmetry.space_group_name_H-M   'P 1'
#
loop_
_entity.id
_entity.type
_entity.pdbx_description
1 polymer ?
#
loop_
_entity_poly.entity_id
_entity_poly.type
_entity_poly.pdbx_seq_one_letter_code
_entity_poly.pdbx_strand_id
1 'polypeptide(L)'
;MTSQSVLFDAPGPRARRRQVYGNIVGALVVLGIGAYVIWQLADHGQFAGELWEPIFTARAWRFYFLPGLQNTVIAALYSVVLALVFGMLFGVGRLAANRALRWACGIIVEFFRAVPVLIMMIAAWFLLSGFDVIPSESAPMYAVIIGLTLYNGAVIAELVRSGVFGLPKGQREAGLAIGMTRGQSIRSIELPQALLAMLPALVSQFIIILKDSALGYIITYSELLRAARLLGSDAPYPILQTMFVAAVIFIVLNYVLSRIAEAIAGRIGRRTSGRSRAAGAAVEGNVTAPALGVGGREERSRGADRVWTAPARPGRRRGLPLGSPGLVGGPRGSRGELLASWRPGMFPACAGAGCAPPAGELLVSWRPGMFPACAGAGCAPPAGELFVSWRPGMFPTPRAERQVSRPGRGSRPRS
;
A
#
# COMPACT_ATOMS: atom_id res chain seq x y z
N MET A 1 -8.24 10.65 25.98
CA MET A 1 -6.96 9.90 25.98
C MET A 1 -7.11 8.68 25.07
N THR A 2 -6.62 8.78 23.85
CA THR A 2 -6.55 7.65 22.90
C THR A 2 -5.15 7.62 22.34
N SER A 3 -4.25 6.99 23.09
CA SER A 3 -2.92 6.61 22.64
C SER A 3 -3.06 5.51 21.59
N GLN A 4 -2.73 5.84 20.35
CA GLN A 4 -2.49 4.89 19.26
C GLN A 4 -1.45 5.52 18.32
N SER A 5 -0.18 5.39 18.71
CA SER A 5 0.99 5.65 17.85
C SER A 5 2.02 4.57 18.15
N VAL A 6 1.76 3.35 17.66
CA VAL A 6 2.64 2.19 17.92
C VAL A 6 3.79 2.10 16.90
N LEU A 7 3.89 3.03 15.95
CA LEU A 7 5.00 3.10 14.98
C LEU A 7 5.74 4.44 14.93
N PHE A 8 5.18 5.49 15.55
CA PHE A 8 5.85 6.76 15.72
C PHE A 8 5.81 7.12 17.21
N ASP A 9 6.97 7.15 17.85
CA ASP A 9 7.08 7.74 19.19
C ASP A 9 6.51 9.16 19.16
N ALA A 10 5.81 9.55 20.22
CA ALA A 10 5.30 10.91 20.34
C ALA A 10 6.49 11.88 20.21
N PRO A 11 6.48 12.81 19.24
CA PRO A 11 7.64 13.64 18.97
C PRO A 11 7.99 14.44 20.22
N GLY A 12 9.23 14.30 20.67
CA GLY A 12 9.76 15.07 21.79
C GLY A 12 9.64 16.59 21.55
N PRO A 13 9.79 17.44 22.58
CA PRO A 13 9.55 18.89 22.47
C PRO A 13 10.38 19.57 21.37
N ARG A 14 11.62 19.09 21.13
CA ARG A 14 12.47 19.56 20.02
C ARG A 14 11.97 19.10 18.65
N ALA A 15 11.49 17.87 18.54
CA ALA A 15 10.91 17.34 17.30
C ALA A 15 9.61 18.07 16.94
N ARG A 16 8.73 18.34 17.92
CA ARG A 16 7.52 19.15 17.69
C ARG A 16 7.85 20.57 17.21
N ARG A 17 8.86 21.24 17.79
CA ARG A 17 9.32 22.55 17.30
C ARG A 17 9.83 22.48 15.85
N ARG A 18 10.65 21.49 15.51
CA ARG A 18 11.14 21.28 14.14
C ARG A 18 10.01 21.00 13.14
N GLN A 19 9.00 20.22 13.53
CA GLN A 19 7.81 19.97 12.72
C GLN A 19 7.02 21.25 12.48
N VAL A 20 6.84 22.10 13.49
CA VAL A 20 6.17 23.39 13.33
C VAL A 20 6.95 24.30 12.38
N TYR A 21 8.26 24.45 12.58
CA TYR A 21 9.09 25.24 11.65
C TYR A 21 9.07 24.66 10.24
N GLY A 22 9.18 23.33 10.10
CA GLY A 22 9.08 22.65 8.81
C GLY A 22 7.73 22.90 8.12
N ASN A 23 6.62 22.84 8.86
CA ASN A 23 5.29 23.11 8.34
C ASN A 23 5.11 24.58 7.95
N ILE A 24 5.64 25.52 8.73
CA ILE A 24 5.60 26.96 8.40
C ILE A 24 6.40 27.23 7.14
N VAL A 25 7.65 26.75 7.07
CA VAL A 25 8.49 26.90 5.88
C VAL A 25 7.83 26.25 4.67
N GLY A 26 7.31 25.02 4.83
CA GLY A 26 6.56 24.34 3.78
C GLY A 26 5.35 25.13 3.31
N ALA A 27 4.56 25.68 4.25
CA ALA A 27 3.40 26.52 3.91
C ALA A 27 3.81 27.80 3.17
N LEU A 28 4.89 28.46 3.59
CA LEU A 28 5.43 29.66 2.91
C LEU A 28 5.91 29.33 1.49
N VAL A 29 6.57 28.19 1.29
CA VAL A 29 7.00 27.73 -0.04
C VAL A 29 5.78 27.48 -0.94
N VAL A 30 4.76 26.80 -0.44
CA VAL A 30 3.53 26.53 -1.19
C VAL A 30 2.79 27.83 -1.54
N LEU A 31 2.66 28.76 -0.59
CA LEU A 31 2.05 30.07 -0.83
C LEU A 31 2.86 30.90 -1.83
N GLY A 32 4.20 30.86 -1.75
CA GLY A 32 5.10 31.53 -2.69
C GLY A 32 4.95 30.99 -4.11
N ILE A 33 4.91 29.66 -4.28
CA ILE A 33 4.63 29.03 -5.58
C ILE A 33 3.25 29.43 -6.09
N GLY A 34 2.22 29.39 -5.25
CA GLY A 34 0.86 29.79 -5.61
C GLY A 34 0.79 31.25 -6.07
N ALA A 35 1.44 32.16 -5.34
CA ALA A 35 1.52 33.57 -5.70
C ALA A 35 2.27 33.77 -7.03
N TYR A 36 3.37 33.05 -7.25
CA TYR A 36 4.12 33.08 -8.51
C TYR A 36 3.26 32.62 -9.70
N VAL A 37 2.52 31.52 -9.55
CA VAL A 37 1.60 31.02 -10.59
C VAL A 37 0.49 32.03 -10.87
N ILE A 38 -0.13 32.62 -9.85
CA ILE A 38 -1.17 33.64 -10.02
C ILE A 38 -0.61 34.87 -10.73
N TRP A 39 0.58 35.33 -10.33
CA TRP A 39 1.25 36.45 -10.98
C TRP A 39 1.52 36.16 -12.45
N GLN A 40 2.02 34.97 -12.78
CA GLN A 40 2.26 34.56 -14.17
C GLN A 40 0.96 34.46 -14.99
N LEU A 41 -0.13 33.94 -14.40
CA LEU A 41 -1.44 33.92 -15.05
C LEU A 41 -2.00 35.32 -15.31
N ALA A 42 -1.77 36.25 -14.38
CA ALA A 42 -2.20 37.64 -14.52
C ALA A 42 -1.41 38.36 -15.62
N ASP A 43 -0.10 38.16 -15.68
CA ASP A 43 0.77 38.72 -16.72
C ASP A 43 0.37 38.23 -18.12
N HIS A 44 -0.04 36.96 -18.24
CA HIS A 44 -0.57 36.38 -19.48
C HIS A 44 -2.07 36.68 -19.74
N GLY A 45 -2.68 37.62 -19.02
CA GLY A 45 -4.06 38.05 -19.24
C GLY A 45 -5.12 36.98 -19.02
N GLN A 46 -4.82 35.88 -18.31
CA GLN A 46 -5.74 34.74 -18.16
C GLN A 46 -6.99 35.06 -17.33
N PHE A 47 -6.96 36.18 -16.59
CA PHE A 47 -8.10 36.71 -15.83
C PHE A 47 -8.95 37.72 -16.62
N ALA A 48 -8.64 37.97 -17.90
CA ALA A 48 -9.46 38.83 -18.75
C ALA A 48 -10.89 38.28 -18.89
N GLY A 49 -11.90 39.14 -18.69
CA GLY A 49 -13.31 38.74 -18.67
C GLY A 49 -13.77 38.00 -19.95
N GLU A 50 -13.23 38.39 -21.10
CA GLU A 50 -13.51 37.79 -22.41
C GLU A 50 -13.23 36.29 -22.46
N LEU A 51 -12.24 35.81 -21.70
CA LEU A 51 -11.88 34.39 -21.63
C LEU A 51 -12.87 33.58 -20.78
N TRP A 52 -13.62 34.24 -19.90
CA TRP A 52 -14.54 33.62 -18.95
C TRP A 52 -16.00 33.69 -19.39
N GLU A 53 -16.40 34.73 -20.15
CA GLU A 53 -17.76 34.91 -20.65
C GLU A 53 -18.33 33.67 -21.36
N PRO A 54 -17.62 33.00 -22.30
CA PRO A 54 -18.16 31.85 -22.99
C PRO A 54 -18.55 30.69 -22.05
N ILE A 55 -17.82 30.51 -20.95
CA ILE A 55 -17.99 29.37 -20.04
C ILE A 55 -19.29 29.46 -19.23
N PHE A 56 -19.76 30.67 -18.97
CA PHE A 56 -21.02 30.90 -18.26
C PHE A 56 -22.25 30.85 -19.18
N THR A 57 -22.06 30.56 -20.47
CA THR A 57 -23.19 30.38 -21.40
C THR A 57 -23.93 29.07 -21.14
N ALA A 58 -25.26 29.09 -21.35
CA ALA A 58 -26.09 27.89 -21.20
C ALA A 58 -25.65 26.71 -22.09
N ARG A 59 -24.98 26.99 -23.22
CA ARG A 59 -24.48 25.96 -24.15
C ARG A 59 -23.37 25.13 -23.50
N ALA A 60 -22.37 25.76 -22.88
CA ALA A 60 -21.27 25.08 -22.21
C ALA A 60 -21.79 24.10 -21.14
N TRP A 61 -22.76 24.56 -20.34
CA TRP A 61 -23.34 23.74 -19.27
C TRP A 61 -24.24 22.63 -19.78
N ARG A 62 -25.14 22.92 -20.73
CA ARG A 62 -26.14 21.96 -21.23
C ARG A 62 -25.52 20.84 -22.07
N PHE A 63 -24.48 21.13 -22.86
CA PHE A 63 -23.93 20.17 -23.81
C PHE A 63 -22.61 19.54 -23.35
N TYR A 64 -21.90 20.12 -22.38
CA TYR A 64 -20.59 19.60 -21.94
C TYR A 64 -20.55 19.32 -20.43
N PHE A 65 -20.67 20.32 -19.57
CA PHE A 65 -20.44 20.12 -18.12
C PHE A 65 -21.48 19.21 -17.47
N LEU A 66 -22.78 19.43 -17.70
CA LEU A 66 -23.84 18.61 -17.09
C LEU A 66 -23.84 17.17 -17.63
N PRO A 67 -23.76 16.92 -18.96
CA PRO A 67 -23.66 15.56 -19.48
C PRO A 67 -22.38 14.84 -19.01
N GLY A 68 -21.23 15.52 -19.00
CA GLY A 68 -19.97 14.94 -18.52
C GLY A 68 -20.02 14.59 -17.03
N LEU A 69 -20.59 15.47 -16.21
CA LEU A 69 -20.82 15.21 -14.79
C LEU A 69 -21.77 14.03 -14.58
N GLN A 70 -22.88 13.97 -15.33
CA GLN A 70 -23.82 12.87 -15.30
C GLN A 70 -23.14 11.55 -15.64
N ASN A 71 -22.34 11.50 -16.71
CA ASN A 71 -21.59 10.31 -17.10
C ASN A 71 -20.59 9.87 -16.03
N THR A 72 -19.87 10.83 -15.41
CA THR A 72 -18.98 10.56 -14.28
C THR A 72 -19.72 9.85 -13.14
N VAL A 73 -20.88 10.38 -12.75
CA VAL A 73 -21.71 9.81 -11.67
C VAL A 73 -22.28 8.45 -12.07
N ILE A 74 -22.73 8.27 -13.31
CA ILE A 74 -23.26 6.99 -13.82
C ILE A 74 -22.17 5.90 -13.75
N ALA A 75 -20.99 6.16 -14.32
CA ALA A 75 -19.88 5.21 -14.30
C ALA A 75 -19.47 4.87 -12.86
N ALA A 76 -19.36 5.88 -11.99
CA ALA A 76 -19.03 5.68 -10.58
C ALA A 76 -20.09 4.84 -9.85
N LEU A 77 -21.38 5.11 -10.05
CA LEU A 77 -22.47 4.39 -9.38
C LEU A 77 -22.51 2.91 -9.78
N TYR A 78 -22.44 2.60 -11.07
CA TYR A 78 -22.37 1.22 -11.54
C TYR A 78 -21.14 0.51 -11.00
N SER A 79 -19.99 1.17 -11.03
CA SER A 79 -18.73 0.62 -10.51
C SER A 79 -18.80 0.35 -9.01
N VAL A 80 -19.38 1.25 -8.21
CA VAL A 80 -19.57 1.07 -6.77
C VAL A 80 -20.41 -0.16 -6.47
N VAL A 81 -21.57 -0.29 -7.13
CA VAL A 81 -22.49 -1.42 -6.90
C VAL A 81 -21.82 -2.74 -7.30
N LEU A 82 -21.22 -2.79 -8.49
CA LEU A 82 -20.57 -4.00 -8.98
C LEU A 82 -19.31 -4.34 -8.19
N ALA A 83 -18.49 -3.35 -7.79
CA ALA A 83 -17.32 -3.56 -6.93
C ALA A 83 -17.74 -4.10 -5.56
N LEU A 84 -18.84 -3.60 -4.99
CA LEU A 84 -19.36 -4.13 -3.72
C LEU A 84 -19.80 -5.59 -3.86
N VAL A 85 -20.52 -5.93 -4.92
CA VAL A 85 -20.94 -7.32 -5.20
C VAL A 85 -19.72 -8.21 -5.38
N PHE A 86 -18.79 -7.84 -6.27
CA PHE A 86 -17.55 -8.57 -6.51
C PHE A 86 -16.75 -8.74 -5.21
N GLY A 87 -16.52 -7.65 -4.49
CA GLY A 87 -15.73 -7.65 -3.26
C GLY A 87 -16.36 -8.47 -2.14
N MET A 88 -17.69 -8.44 -2.00
CA MET A 88 -18.41 -9.29 -1.05
C MET A 88 -18.29 -10.77 -1.41
N LEU A 89 -18.49 -11.13 -2.68
CA LEU A 89 -18.40 -12.52 -3.14
C LEU A 89 -16.99 -13.08 -2.93
N PHE A 90 -15.95 -12.39 -3.41
CA PHE A 90 -14.57 -12.85 -3.31
C PHE A 90 -13.99 -12.72 -1.89
N GLY A 91 -14.41 -11.70 -1.13
CA GLY A 91 -14.02 -11.51 0.27
C GLY A 91 -14.56 -12.63 1.16
N VAL A 92 -15.84 -12.99 1.01
CA VAL A 92 -16.42 -14.16 1.69
C VAL A 92 -15.81 -15.47 1.19
N GLY A 93 -15.55 -15.59 -0.12
CA GLY A 93 -14.86 -16.74 -0.71
C GLY A 93 -13.47 -17.00 -0.08
N ARG A 94 -12.72 -15.95 0.25
CA ARG A 94 -11.42 -16.04 0.95
C ARG A 94 -11.54 -16.50 2.41
N LEU A 95 -12.74 -16.44 3.02
CA LEU A 95 -13.01 -16.94 4.37
C LEU A 95 -13.48 -18.40 4.39
N ALA A 96 -13.78 -18.98 3.23
CA ALA A 96 -14.32 -20.32 3.09
C ALA A 96 -13.44 -21.39 3.75
N ALA A 97 -14.08 -22.47 4.25
CA ALA A 97 -13.38 -23.62 4.81
C ALA A 97 -12.64 -24.41 3.72
N ASN A 98 -13.24 -24.52 2.52
CA ASN A 98 -12.64 -25.18 1.37
C ASN A 98 -11.35 -24.46 0.95
N ARG A 99 -10.22 -25.19 0.98
CA ARG A 99 -8.89 -24.66 0.66
C ARG A 99 -8.76 -24.27 -0.81
N ALA A 100 -9.36 -25.02 -1.73
CA ALA A 100 -9.31 -24.72 -3.16
C ALA A 100 -10.04 -23.41 -3.48
N LEU A 101 -11.27 -23.24 -3.00
CA LEU A 101 -12.05 -22.01 -3.20
C LEU A 101 -11.33 -20.78 -2.63
N ARG A 102 -10.82 -20.88 -1.40
CA ARG A 102 -10.05 -19.80 -0.76
C ARG A 102 -8.79 -19.43 -1.54
N TRP A 103 -8.08 -20.40 -2.12
CA TRP A 103 -6.91 -20.15 -2.95
C TRP A 103 -7.29 -19.51 -4.29
N ALA A 104 -8.34 -20.01 -4.96
CA ALA A 104 -8.82 -19.45 -6.22
C ALA A 104 -9.26 -17.98 -6.06
N CYS A 105 -10.11 -17.69 -5.07
CA CYS A 105 -10.47 -16.31 -4.73
C CYS A 105 -9.24 -15.50 -4.31
N GLY A 106 -8.27 -16.15 -3.66
CA GLY A 106 -6.99 -15.58 -3.27
C GLY A 106 -6.24 -14.99 -4.46
N ILE A 107 -5.96 -15.84 -5.46
CA ILE A 107 -5.24 -15.51 -6.68
C ILE A 107 -5.95 -14.40 -7.45
N ILE A 108 -7.27 -14.51 -7.63
CA ILE A 108 -8.07 -13.53 -8.37
C ILE A 108 -7.97 -12.14 -7.73
N VAL A 109 -8.14 -12.06 -6.41
CA VAL A 109 -8.07 -10.80 -5.67
C VAL A 109 -6.66 -10.20 -5.70
N GLU A 110 -5.61 -11.00 -5.49
CA GLU A 110 -4.24 -10.44 -5.54
C GLU A 110 -3.85 -9.98 -6.94
N PHE A 111 -4.29 -10.67 -7.99
CA PHE A 111 -4.04 -10.26 -9.37
C PHE A 111 -4.64 -8.87 -9.65
N PHE A 112 -5.94 -8.68 -9.39
CA PHE A 112 -6.61 -7.40 -9.68
C PHE A 112 -6.15 -6.25 -8.79
N ARG A 113 -5.56 -6.53 -7.62
CA ARG A 113 -4.90 -5.51 -6.79
C ARG A 113 -3.49 -5.16 -7.26
N ALA A 114 -2.80 -6.11 -7.90
CA ALA A 114 -1.44 -5.91 -8.38
C ALA A 114 -1.40 -5.13 -9.72
N VAL A 115 -2.43 -5.28 -10.55
CA VAL A 115 -2.50 -4.58 -11.83
C VAL A 115 -3.00 -3.14 -11.63
N PRO A 116 -2.39 -2.12 -12.25
CA PRO A 116 -2.91 -0.76 -12.22
C PRO A 116 -4.28 -0.65 -12.89
N VAL A 117 -5.21 0.08 -12.27
CA VAL A 117 -6.61 0.20 -12.75
C VAL A 117 -6.70 0.76 -14.17
N LEU A 118 -5.86 1.72 -14.53
CA LEU A 118 -5.83 2.28 -15.89
C LEU A 118 -5.48 1.22 -16.94
N ILE A 119 -4.52 0.32 -16.64
CA ILE A 119 -4.15 -0.76 -17.55
C ILE A 119 -5.33 -1.73 -17.72
N MET A 120 -6.08 -2.01 -16.65
CA MET A 120 -7.31 -2.80 -16.74
C MET A 120 -8.37 -2.14 -17.61
N MET A 121 -8.57 -0.82 -17.49
CA MET A 121 -9.52 -0.09 -18.33
C MET A 121 -9.13 -0.16 -19.82
N ILE A 122 -7.85 0.08 -20.13
CA ILE A 122 -7.34 -0.01 -21.50
C ILE A 122 -7.51 -1.43 -22.05
N ALA A 123 -7.13 -2.45 -21.28
CA ALA A 123 -7.28 -3.84 -21.69
C ALA A 123 -8.75 -4.23 -21.90
N ALA A 124 -9.65 -3.81 -21.02
CA ALA A 124 -11.08 -4.05 -21.16
C ALA A 124 -11.65 -3.33 -22.39
N TRP A 125 -11.23 -2.10 -22.66
CA TRP A 125 -11.66 -1.36 -23.85
C TRP A 125 -11.21 -2.05 -25.15
N PHE A 126 -9.94 -2.47 -25.23
CA PHE A 126 -9.43 -3.24 -26.37
C PHE A 126 -10.15 -4.58 -26.54
N LEU A 127 -10.46 -5.28 -25.45
CA LEU A 127 -11.18 -6.55 -25.52
C LEU A 127 -12.63 -6.37 -25.99
N LEU A 128 -13.33 -5.36 -25.47
CA LEU A 128 -14.73 -5.11 -25.81
C LEU A 128 -14.89 -4.57 -27.24
N SER A 129 -14.04 -3.62 -27.63
CA SER A 129 -14.12 -2.99 -28.95
C SER A 129 -13.40 -3.79 -30.04
N GLY A 130 -12.36 -4.56 -29.70
CA GLY A 130 -11.58 -5.32 -30.68
C GLY A 130 -12.19 -6.67 -31.06
N PHE A 131 -13.03 -7.23 -30.20
CA PHE A 131 -13.77 -8.47 -30.46
C PHE A 131 -15.26 -8.25 -30.73
N ASP A 132 -15.68 -7.00 -30.98
CA ASP A 132 -17.08 -6.61 -31.27
C ASP A 132 -18.11 -7.19 -30.28
N VAL A 133 -17.73 -7.33 -29.00
CA VAL A 133 -18.60 -7.90 -27.95
C VAL A 133 -19.76 -6.93 -27.64
N ILE A 134 -19.49 -5.63 -27.74
CA ILE A 134 -20.41 -4.53 -27.41
C ILE A 134 -20.24 -3.44 -28.48
N PRO A 135 -21.29 -2.67 -28.82
CA PRO A 135 -21.16 -1.50 -29.70
C PRO A 135 -20.03 -0.57 -29.27
N SER A 136 -19.17 -0.22 -30.22
CA SER A 136 -17.94 0.56 -30.02
C SER A 136 -18.17 1.91 -29.33
N GLU A 137 -19.33 2.54 -29.54
CA GLU A 137 -19.73 3.80 -28.89
C GLU A 137 -19.85 3.68 -27.37
N SER A 138 -20.29 2.51 -26.88
CA SER A 138 -20.52 2.26 -25.45
C SER A 138 -19.36 1.53 -24.78
N ALA A 139 -18.44 0.96 -25.56
CA ALA A 139 -17.29 0.21 -25.07
C ALA A 139 -16.42 0.98 -24.05
N PRO A 140 -16.14 2.30 -24.20
CA PRO A 140 -15.41 3.07 -23.20
C PRO A 140 -16.07 3.06 -21.82
N MET A 141 -17.41 3.20 -21.77
CA MET A 141 -18.14 3.21 -20.50
C MET A 141 -18.01 1.88 -19.78
N TYR A 142 -18.24 0.77 -20.49
CA TYR A 142 -18.11 -0.57 -19.91
C TYR A 142 -16.68 -0.87 -19.48
N ALA A 143 -15.68 -0.41 -20.23
CA ALA A 143 -14.28 -0.58 -19.87
C ALA A 143 -13.90 0.15 -18.58
N VAL A 144 -14.39 1.39 -18.39
CA VAL A 144 -14.27 2.11 -17.10
C VAL A 144 -14.94 1.30 -15.98
N ILE A 145 -16.18 0.87 -16.18
CA ILE A 145 -16.95 0.14 -15.18
C ILE A 145 -16.25 -1.17 -14.79
N ILE A 146 -15.78 -1.95 -15.76
CA ILE A 146 -15.08 -3.22 -15.52
C ILE A 146 -13.76 -2.98 -14.78
N GLY A 147 -12.94 -2.03 -15.24
CA GLY A 147 -11.66 -1.71 -14.62
C GLY A 147 -11.83 -1.28 -13.16
N LEU A 148 -12.74 -0.35 -12.89
CA LEU A 148 -13.04 0.10 -11.53
C LEU A 148 -13.64 -1.01 -10.69
N THR A 149 -14.54 -1.83 -11.24
CA THR A 149 -15.18 -2.95 -10.52
C THR A 149 -14.16 -3.97 -10.05
N LEU A 150 -13.25 -4.39 -10.93
CA LEU A 150 -12.28 -5.43 -10.63
C LEU A 150 -11.25 -4.96 -9.60
N TYR A 151 -10.68 -3.75 -9.81
CA TYR A 151 -9.71 -3.17 -8.88
C TYR A 151 -10.34 -2.92 -7.51
N ASN A 152 -11.41 -2.11 -7.46
CA ASN A 152 -12.01 -1.70 -6.20
C ASN A 152 -12.73 -2.87 -5.52
N GLY A 153 -13.31 -3.78 -6.29
CA GLY A 153 -13.89 -5.00 -5.76
C GLY A 153 -12.84 -5.88 -5.09
N ALA A 154 -11.65 -6.00 -5.66
CA ALA A 154 -10.56 -6.74 -5.02
C ALA A 154 -10.04 -6.04 -3.74
N VAL A 155 -10.00 -4.70 -3.72
CA VAL A 155 -9.71 -3.93 -2.49
C VAL A 155 -10.79 -4.17 -1.43
N ILE A 156 -12.07 -4.13 -1.80
CA ILE A 156 -13.20 -4.43 -0.89
C ILE A 156 -13.13 -5.87 -0.39
N ALA A 157 -12.75 -6.85 -1.22
CA ALA A 157 -12.58 -8.24 -0.79
C ALA A 157 -11.54 -8.37 0.33
N GLU A 158 -10.41 -7.66 0.23
CA GLU A 158 -9.41 -7.62 1.30
C GLU A 158 -9.88 -6.87 2.53
N LEU A 159 -10.66 -5.82 2.34
CA LEU A 159 -11.31 -5.13 3.45
C LEU A 159 -12.20 -6.12 4.21
N VAL A 160 -13.17 -6.76 3.56
CA VAL A 160 -14.06 -7.77 4.18
C VAL A 160 -13.28 -8.86 4.92
N ARG A 161 -12.25 -9.42 4.28
CA ARG A 161 -11.38 -10.44 4.89
C ARG A 161 -10.70 -9.91 6.15
N SER A 162 -10.03 -8.77 6.06
CA SER A 162 -9.30 -8.17 7.19
C SER A 162 -10.23 -7.73 8.33
N GLY A 163 -11.48 -7.38 8.03
CA GLY A 163 -12.48 -7.05 9.03
C GLY A 163 -12.87 -8.22 9.88
N VAL A 164 -13.16 -9.36 9.23
CA VAL A 164 -13.50 -10.60 9.94
C VAL A 164 -12.31 -11.06 10.79
N PHE A 165 -11.08 -10.99 10.28
CA PHE A 165 -9.88 -11.34 11.06
C PHE A 165 -9.52 -10.31 12.15
N GLY A 166 -10.03 -9.08 12.05
CA GLY A 166 -9.85 -8.02 13.04
C GLY A 166 -10.77 -8.12 14.26
N LEU A 167 -11.79 -8.98 14.22
CA LEU A 167 -12.70 -9.19 15.35
C LEU A 167 -12.05 -9.97 16.50
N PRO A 168 -12.46 -9.73 17.75
CA PRO A 168 -12.00 -10.53 18.90
C PRO A 168 -12.28 -12.02 18.69
N LYS A 169 -11.26 -12.86 18.90
CA LYS A 169 -11.36 -14.33 18.71
C LYS A 169 -12.49 -14.97 19.52
N GLY A 170 -12.82 -14.38 20.68
CA GLY A 170 -13.92 -14.82 21.55
C GLY A 170 -15.30 -14.87 20.86
N GLN A 171 -15.56 -14.04 19.83
CA GLN A 171 -16.81 -14.13 19.06
C GLN A 171 -16.96 -15.48 18.36
N ARG A 172 -15.87 -15.95 17.74
CA ARG A 172 -15.85 -17.24 17.06
C ARG A 172 -15.85 -18.40 18.07
N GLU A 173 -15.12 -18.28 19.16
CA GLU A 173 -15.09 -19.31 20.23
C GLU A 173 -16.46 -19.49 20.88
N ALA A 174 -17.19 -18.40 21.15
CA ALA A 174 -18.55 -18.44 21.68
C ALA A 174 -19.54 -19.10 20.72
N GLY A 175 -19.48 -18.78 19.42
CA GLY A 175 -20.32 -19.42 18.40
C GLY A 175 -20.09 -20.92 18.31
N LEU A 176 -18.82 -21.36 18.34
CA LEU A 176 -18.47 -22.78 18.36
C LEU A 176 -18.95 -23.47 19.65
N ALA A 177 -18.88 -22.79 20.81
CA ALA A 177 -19.31 -23.34 22.10
C ALA A 177 -20.82 -23.61 22.18
N ILE A 178 -21.64 -22.86 21.44
CA ILE A 178 -23.10 -23.09 21.33
C ILE A 178 -23.48 -24.01 20.15
N GLY A 179 -22.51 -24.71 19.56
CA GLY A 179 -22.74 -25.73 18.54
C GLY A 179 -22.81 -25.21 17.09
N MET A 180 -22.46 -23.95 16.82
CA MET A 180 -22.42 -23.45 15.46
C MET A 180 -21.21 -24.01 14.70
N THR A 181 -21.40 -24.30 13.42
CA THR A 181 -20.28 -24.56 12.50
C THR A 181 -19.51 -23.26 12.20
N ARG A 182 -18.25 -23.38 11.78
CA ARG A 182 -17.42 -22.23 11.36
C ARG A 182 -18.11 -21.35 10.31
N GLY A 183 -18.82 -21.96 9.36
CA GLY A 183 -19.56 -21.24 8.32
C GLY A 183 -20.77 -20.47 8.88
N GLN A 184 -21.49 -21.08 9.83
CA GLN A 184 -22.59 -20.41 10.53
C GLN A 184 -22.08 -19.23 11.36
N SER A 185 -21.02 -19.41 12.15
CA SER A 185 -20.37 -18.33 12.93
C SER A 185 -19.96 -17.17 12.03
N ILE A 186 -19.30 -17.45 10.90
CA ILE A 186 -18.87 -16.40 9.96
C ILE A 186 -20.08 -15.65 9.39
N ARG A 187 -21.10 -16.34 8.88
CA ARG A 187 -22.21 -15.68 8.18
C ARG A 187 -23.17 -14.92 9.09
N SER A 188 -23.41 -15.44 10.30
CA SER A 188 -24.42 -14.90 11.21
C SER A 188 -23.87 -13.98 12.30
N ILE A 189 -22.58 -14.08 12.64
CA ILE A 189 -21.96 -13.31 13.72
C ILE A 189 -20.82 -12.45 13.16
N GLU A 190 -19.75 -13.06 12.63
CA GLU A 190 -18.52 -12.33 12.30
C GLU A 190 -18.71 -11.38 11.10
N LEU A 191 -19.36 -11.82 10.03
CA LEU A 191 -19.50 -11.03 8.79
C LEU A 191 -20.36 -9.77 8.99
N PRO A 192 -21.59 -9.83 9.56
CA PRO A 192 -22.37 -8.62 9.79
C PRO A 192 -21.66 -7.62 10.70
N GLN A 193 -20.99 -8.09 11.76
CA GLN A 193 -20.21 -7.23 12.67
C GLN A 193 -19.01 -6.60 11.96
N ALA A 194 -18.27 -7.38 11.17
CA ALA A 194 -17.12 -6.88 10.41
C ALA A 194 -17.53 -5.82 9.39
N LEU A 195 -18.59 -6.06 8.61
CA LEU A 195 -19.08 -5.09 7.62
C LEU A 195 -19.46 -3.76 8.27
N LEU A 196 -20.17 -3.80 9.39
CA LEU A 196 -20.54 -2.59 10.13
C LEU A 196 -19.31 -1.84 10.66
N ALA A 197 -18.32 -2.55 11.21
CA ALA A 197 -17.06 -1.96 11.67
C ALA A 197 -16.25 -1.35 10.51
N MET A 198 -16.47 -1.83 9.28
CA MET A 198 -15.75 -1.40 8.08
C MET A 198 -16.48 -0.37 7.22
N LEU A 199 -17.71 0.00 7.59
CA LEU A 199 -18.47 1.02 6.88
C LEU A 199 -17.68 2.31 6.61
N PRO A 200 -16.87 2.87 7.55
CA PRO A 200 -16.08 4.06 7.26
C PRO A 200 -15.11 3.86 6.08
N ALA A 201 -14.42 2.72 6.04
CA ALA A 201 -13.47 2.40 4.97
C ALA A 201 -14.19 2.08 3.64
N LEU A 202 -15.32 1.38 3.68
CA LEU A 202 -16.15 1.12 2.48
C LEU A 202 -16.65 2.42 1.86
N VAL A 203 -17.06 3.38 2.70
CA VAL A 203 -17.50 4.70 2.27
C VAL A 203 -16.35 5.49 1.65
N SER A 204 -15.15 5.47 2.24
CA SER A 204 -13.95 6.06 1.62
C SER A 204 -13.66 5.45 0.25
N GLN A 205 -13.89 4.14 0.08
CA GLN A 205 -13.71 3.48 -1.21
C GLN A 205 -14.66 4.01 -2.29
N PHE A 206 -15.89 4.39 -1.95
CA PHE A 206 -16.82 4.97 -2.91
C PHE A 206 -16.35 6.33 -3.43
N ILE A 207 -15.70 7.13 -2.58
CA ILE A 207 -15.09 8.41 -2.98
C ILE A 207 -13.91 8.16 -3.92
N ILE A 208 -13.09 7.13 -3.63
CA ILE A 208 -11.97 6.74 -4.50
C ILE A 208 -12.49 6.31 -5.89
N ILE A 209 -13.52 5.46 -5.94
CA ILE A 209 -14.12 5.01 -7.20
C ILE A 209 -14.61 6.19 -8.05
N LEU A 210 -15.26 7.18 -7.43
CA LEU A 210 -15.73 8.36 -8.14
C LEU A 210 -14.56 9.18 -8.69
N LYS A 211 -13.48 9.37 -7.93
CA LYS A 211 -12.28 10.06 -8.40
C LYS A 211 -11.60 9.33 -9.56
N ASP A 212 -11.44 8.02 -9.42
CA ASP A 212 -10.77 7.18 -10.41
C ASP A 212 -11.59 7.03 -11.71
N SER A 213 -12.89 7.32 -11.69
CA SER A 213 -13.71 7.33 -12.91
C SER A 213 -13.26 8.37 -13.95
N ALA A 214 -12.59 9.45 -13.51
CA ALA A 214 -11.99 10.44 -14.41
C ALA A 214 -10.84 9.87 -15.25
N LEU A 215 -10.23 8.73 -14.86
CA LEU A 215 -9.23 8.03 -15.69
C LEU A 215 -9.81 7.54 -17.02
N GLY A 216 -11.15 7.38 -17.10
CA GLY A 216 -11.86 7.02 -18.32
C GLY A 216 -11.63 8.00 -19.48
N TYR A 217 -11.28 9.25 -19.19
CA TYR A 217 -10.86 10.25 -20.17
C TYR A 217 -9.83 9.72 -21.18
N ILE A 218 -8.88 8.89 -20.70
CA ILE A 218 -7.78 8.34 -21.51
C ILE A 218 -8.30 7.39 -22.60
N ILE A 219 -9.34 6.62 -22.30
CA ILE A 219 -9.98 5.69 -23.25
C ILE A 219 -11.21 6.30 -23.91
N THR A 220 -11.19 7.62 -24.11
CA THR A 220 -12.22 8.41 -24.80
C THR A 220 -13.62 8.39 -24.19
N TYR A 221 -13.78 7.89 -22.96
CA TYR A 221 -15.06 7.98 -22.25
C TYR A 221 -15.42 9.44 -21.98
N SER A 222 -16.64 9.84 -22.35
CA SER A 222 -17.13 11.22 -22.23
C SER A 222 -17.58 11.55 -20.80
N GLU A 223 -16.64 11.50 -19.85
CA GLU A 223 -16.83 12.01 -18.49
C GLU A 223 -16.50 13.51 -18.38
N LEU A 224 -16.57 14.09 -17.18
CA LEU A 224 -16.47 15.53 -16.96
C LEU A 224 -15.15 16.12 -17.49
N LEU A 225 -14.01 15.48 -17.24
CA LEU A 225 -12.70 15.96 -17.69
C LEU A 225 -12.60 15.92 -19.22
N ARG A 226 -13.11 14.86 -19.87
CA ARG A 226 -13.20 14.72 -21.33
C ARG A 226 -14.08 15.79 -21.93
N ALA A 227 -15.27 15.99 -21.37
CA ALA A 227 -16.23 16.98 -21.85
C ALA A 227 -15.65 18.40 -21.77
N ALA A 228 -15.00 18.74 -20.65
CA ALA A 228 -14.38 20.05 -20.49
C ALA A 228 -13.17 20.24 -21.43
N ARG A 229 -12.42 19.17 -21.75
CA ARG A 229 -11.29 19.25 -22.68
C ARG A 229 -11.77 19.42 -24.11
N LEU A 230 -12.84 18.74 -24.49
CA LEU A 230 -13.51 18.92 -25.79
C LEU A 230 -14.03 20.35 -25.93
N LEU A 231 -14.70 20.88 -24.91
CA LEU A 231 -15.15 22.27 -24.91
C LEU A 231 -13.95 23.22 -25.09
N GLY A 232 -12.88 23.04 -24.32
CA GLY A 232 -11.69 23.89 -24.37
C GLY A 232 -10.85 23.79 -25.65
N SER A 233 -11.07 22.77 -26.49
CA SER A 233 -10.43 22.68 -27.81
C SER A 233 -11.22 23.38 -28.91
N ASP A 234 -12.47 23.77 -28.64
CA ASP A 234 -13.35 24.43 -29.60
C ASP A 234 -13.33 25.95 -29.38
N ALA A 235 -13.06 26.74 -30.43
CA ALA A 235 -13.21 28.19 -30.35
C ALA A 235 -14.70 28.56 -30.13
N PRO A 236 -15.04 29.53 -29.25
CA PRO A 236 -14.18 30.52 -28.58
C PRO A 236 -13.75 30.15 -27.15
N TYR A 237 -13.82 28.88 -26.73
CA TYR A 237 -13.62 28.50 -25.33
C TYR A 237 -12.14 28.26 -25.00
N PRO A 238 -11.56 29.00 -24.04
CA PRO A 238 -10.18 28.80 -23.64
C PRO A 238 -9.98 27.54 -22.78
N ILE A 239 -9.03 26.68 -23.13
CA ILE A 239 -8.83 25.39 -22.45
C ILE A 239 -8.45 25.50 -20.97
N LEU A 240 -7.69 26.52 -20.58
CA LEU A 240 -7.26 26.67 -19.20
C LEU A 240 -8.46 26.93 -18.28
N GLN A 241 -9.35 27.81 -18.71
CA GLN A 241 -10.53 28.23 -17.97
C GLN A 241 -11.59 27.11 -17.94
N THR A 242 -11.77 26.37 -19.04
CA THR A 242 -12.69 25.20 -19.03
C THR A 242 -12.19 24.08 -18.11
N MET A 243 -10.89 23.79 -18.11
CA MET A 243 -10.26 22.84 -17.17
C MET A 243 -10.34 23.31 -15.72
N PHE A 244 -10.16 24.61 -15.48
CA PHE A 244 -10.31 25.19 -14.15
C PHE A 244 -11.73 25.00 -13.61
N VAL A 245 -12.75 25.30 -14.41
CA VAL A 245 -14.16 25.09 -14.01
C VAL A 245 -14.46 23.61 -13.78
N ALA A 246 -13.96 22.71 -14.63
CA ALA A 246 -14.09 21.28 -14.40
C ALA A 246 -13.44 20.83 -13.09
N ALA A 247 -12.25 21.34 -12.76
CA ALA A 247 -11.57 21.07 -11.49
C ALA A 247 -12.38 21.56 -10.28
N VAL A 248 -12.96 22.77 -10.36
CA VAL A 248 -13.85 23.30 -9.31
C VAL A 248 -15.08 22.42 -9.14
N ILE A 249 -15.75 22.01 -10.23
CA ILE A 249 -16.89 21.09 -10.19
C ILE A 249 -16.48 19.77 -9.52
N PHE A 250 -15.33 19.21 -9.88
CA PHE A 250 -14.83 17.96 -9.29
C PHE A 250 -14.53 18.10 -7.79
N ILE A 251 -13.94 19.22 -7.36
CA ILE A 251 -13.70 19.52 -5.94
C ILE A 251 -15.02 19.62 -5.17
N VAL A 252 -15.99 20.37 -5.70
CA VAL A 252 -17.31 20.54 -5.08
C VAL A 252 -18.03 19.18 -4.99
N LEU A 253 -18.03 18.40 -6.07
CA LEU A 253 -18.63 17.07 -6.11
C LEU A 253 -18.03 16.16 -5.03
N ASN A 254 -16.70 16.08 -4.96
CA ASN A 254 -16.00 15.25 -3.99
C ASN A 254 -16.20 15.72 -2.56
N TYR A 255 -16.24 17.03 -2.33
CA TYR A 255 -16.50 17.60 -1.01
C TYR A 255 -17.91 17.28 -0.54
N VAL A 256 -18.92 17.49 -1.38
CA VAL A 256 -20.32 17.16 -1.08
C VAL A 256 -20.46 15.66 -0.78
N LEU A 257 -19.87 14.82 -1.63
CA LEU A 257 -19.90 13.38 -1.43
C LEU A 257 -19.22 12.95 -0.12
N SER A 258 -18.05 13.51 0.19
CA SER A 258 -17.31 13.24 1.44
C SER A 258 -18.13 13.61 2.67
N ARG A 259 -18.81 14.76 2.64
CA ARG A 259 -19.70 15.19 3.74
C ARG A 259 -20.90 14.27 3.91
N ILE A 260 -21.53 13.85 2.81
CA ILE A 260 -22.66 12.89 2.84
C ILE A 260 -22.17 11.55 3.39
N ALA A 261 -21.04 11.06 2.90
CA ALA A 261 -20.35 9.86 3.34
C ALA A 261 -20.09 9.85 4.85
N GLU A 262 -19.44 10.90 5.37
CA GLU A 262 -19.15 11.07 6.79
C GLU A 262 -20.42 11.12 7.64
N ALA A 263 -21.46 11.82 7.18
CA ALA A 263 -22.74 11.91 7.87
C ALA A 263 -23.44 10.54 7.97
N ILE A 264 -23.42 9.75 6.89
CA ILE A 264 -23.98 8.38 6.87
C ILE A 264 -23.17 7.47 7.80
N ALA A 265 -21.85 7.47 7.69
CA ALA A 265 -20.97 6.65 8.53
C ALA A 265 -21.12 7.00 10.02
N GLY A 266 -21.19 8.29 10.35
CA GLY A 266 -21.37 8.76 11.73
C GLY A 266 -22.72 8.38 12.33
N ARG A 267 -23.80 8.38 11.53
CA ARG A 267 -25.13 7.94 12.00
C ARG A 267 -25.17 6.44 12.30
N ILE A 268 -24.54 5.62 11.48
CA ILE A 268 -24.52 4.16 11.67
C ILE A 268 -23.59 3.80 12.84
N GLY A 269 -22.41 4.40 12.93
CA GLY A 269 -21.45 4.15 14.01
C GLY A 269 -21.99 4.48 15.41
N ARG A 270 -22.90 5.46 15.54
CA ARG A 270 -23.56 5.78 16.82
C ARG A 270 -24.56 4.72 17.29
N ARG A 271 -25.07 3.86 16.40
CA ARG A 271 -26.02 2.79 16.74
C ARG A 271 -25.34 1.49 17.16
N THR A 272 -24.06 1.31 16.84
CA THR A 272 -23.32 0.05 17.01
C THR A 272 -22.22 0.17 18.07
N SER A 273 -22.40 1.00 19.10
CA SER A 273 -21.38 1.33 20.12
C SER A 273 -21.03 0.19 21.10
N GLY A 274 -20.92 -1.06 20.62
CA GLY A 274 -19.97 -2.02 21.18
C GLY A 274 -18.60 -1.66 20.63
N ARG A 275 -17.74 -1.06 21.47
CA ARG A 275 -16.44 -0.49 21.08
C ARG A 275 -15.43 -1.58 20.69
N SER A 276 -15.63 -2.25 19.56
CA SER A 276 -14.58 -3.05 18.92
C SER A 276 -13.59 -2.10 18.25
N ARG A 277 -12.51 -1.81 18.97
CA ARG A 277 -11.39 -1.01 18.49
C ARG A 277 -10.59 -1.83 17.48
N ALA A 278 -10.99 -1.87 16.20
CA ALA A 278 -10.13 -2.47 15.16
C ALA A 278 -10.39 -1.94 13.73
N ALA A 279 -9.26 -1.74 13.04
CA ALA A 279 -9.03 -1.89 11.60
C ALA A 279 -9.42 -0.78 10.59
N GLY A 280 -10.04 0.34 10.99
CA GLY A 280 -10.33 1.43 10.03
C GLY A 280 -9.11 2.27 9.59
N ALA A 281 -8.05 2.35 10.41
CA ALA A 281 -6.97 3.32 10.21
C ALA A 281 -5.77 2.80 9.38
N ALA A 282 -5.76 1.54 8.96
CA ALA A 282 -4.57 0.93 8.34
C ALA A 282 -4.61 0.88 6.80
N VAL A 283 -5.73 1.24 6.16
CA VAL A 283 -5.89 1.08 4.70
C VAL A 283 -5.61 2.37 3.92
N GLU A 284 -5.70 3.55 4.55
CA GLU A 284 -5.37 4.84 3.90
C GLU A 284 -3.86 5.06 3.66
N GLY A 285 -2.99 4.21 4.21
CA GLY A 285 -1.55 4.49 4.27
C GLY A 285 -0.65 3.80 3.25
N ASN A 286 -1.14 2.99 2.30
CA ASN A 286 -0.22 2.17 1.48
C ASN A 286 -0.61 1.98 0.01
N VAL A 287 -0.91 3.08 -0.69
CA VAL A 287 -0.86 3.12 -2.17
C VAL A 287 0.30 4.01 -2.60
N THR A 288 1.53 3.60 -2.28
CA THR A 288 2.75 4.06 -2.94
C THR A 288 3.70 2.87 -3.12
N ALA A 289 4.33 2.82 -4.29
CA ALA A 289 5.27 1.82 -4.83
C ALA A 289 6.24 1.14 -3.83
N PRO A 290 6.79 -0.05 -4.15
CA PRO A 290 7.56 -0.86 -3.20
C PRO A 290 8.88 -0.16 -2.84
N ALA A 291 8.98 0.31 -1.59
CA ALA A 291 10.25 0.72 -1.00
C ALA A 291 10.99 -0.53 -0.53
N LEU A 292 12.18 -0.75 -1.12
CA LEU A 292 13.18 -1.72 -0.69
C LEU A 292 13.51 -1.53 0.80
N GLY A 293 13.26 -2.57 1.60
CA GLY A 293 13.56 -2.58 3.02
C GLY A 293 15.06 -2.77 3.29
N VAL A 294 15.69 -1.75 3.89
CA VAL A 294 16.98 -1.87 4.59
C VAL A 294 16.69 -2.27 6.03
N GLY A 295 17.11 -3.47 6.42
CA GLY A 295 16.92 -4.02 7.76
C GLY A 295 17.89 -3.43 8.78
N GLY A 296 17.40 -2.58 9.68
CA GLY A 296 18.10 -2.21 10.91
C GLY A 296 17.78 -3.21 12.03
N ARG A 297 18.80 -3.91 12.51
CA ARG A 297 18.75 -4.87 13.62
C ARG A 297 19.15 -4.12 14.89
N GLU A 298 18.23 -3.94 15.84
CA GLU A 298 18.53 -3.22 17.08
C GLU A 298 19.01 -4.17 18.18
N GLU A 299 20.19 -3.83 18.68
CA GLU A 299 20.99 -4.51 19.69
C GLU A 299 20.38 -4.37 21.08
N ARG A 300 20.17 -5.49 21.75
CA ARG A 300 19.73 -5.55 23.14
C ARG A 300 20.94 -5.37 24.07
N SER A 301 21.28 -4.13 24.42
CA SER A 301 22.26 -3.84 25.46
C SER A 301 21.62 -3.91 26.86
N ARG A 302 22.33 -4.60 27.76
CA ARG A 302 21.99 -4.77 29.18
C ARG A 302 22.52 -3.61 30.03
N GLY A 303 21.79 -3.35 31.12
CA GLY A 303 22.17 -2.50 32.27
C GLY A 303 21.10 -1.45 32.53
N ALA A 304 20.62 -1.16 33.74
CA ALA A 304 20.75 -1.72 35.07
C ALA A 304 19.55 -1.16 35.88
N ASP A 305 19.33 -1.68 37.08
CA ASP A 305 18.54 -1.07 38.16
C ASP A 305 17.00 -1.14 38.06
N ARG A 306 16.44 -2.23 38.59
CA ARG A 306 15.48 -2.12 39.69
C ARG A 306 15.28 -3.46 40.42
N VAL A 307 15.51 -3.36 41.72
CA VAL A 307 15.38 -4.39 42.75
C VAL A 307 13.98 -5.02 42.71
N TRP A 308 13.94 -6.36 42.67
CA TRP A 308 12.77 -7.14 43.08
C TRP A 308 13.27 -8.36 43.87
N THR A 309 12.88 -8.41 45.13
CA THR A 309 13.11 -9.50 46.07
C THR A 309 12.29 -10.72 45.67
N ALA A 310 12.91 -11.90 45.59
CA ALA A 310 12.24 -13.17 45.35
C ALA A 310 11.89 -13.89 46.67
N PRO A 311 10.76 -14.61 46.76
CA PRO A 311 10.52 -15.52 47.89
C PRO A 311 11.23 -16.87 47.66
N ALA A 312 11.70 -17.43 48.77
CA ALA A 312 12.49 -18.65 48.85
C ALA A 312 11.76 -19.92 48.38
N ARG A 313 12.52 -20.87 47.81
CA ARG A 313 12.14 -22.29 47.71
C ARG A 313 13.09 -23.15 48.56
N PRO A 314 12.60 -24.18 49.28
CA PRO A 314 13.46 -25.06 50.05
C PRO A 314 14.05 -26.17 49.18
N GLY A 315 15.26 -26.61 49.53
CA GLY A 315 16.09 -27.52 48.76
C GLY A 315 16.11 -28.99 49.21
N ARG A 316 17.22 -29.65 48.85
CA ARG A 316 17.67 -31.07 48.99
C ARG A 316 17.38 -31.93 47.75
N ARG A 317 18.26 -32.82 47.26
CA ARG A 317 19.60 -33.34 47.68
C ARG A 317 20.20 -34.17 46.53
N ARG A 318 21.55 -34.28 46.48
CA ARG A 318 22.44 -35.38 45.97
C ARG A 318 22.26 -35.80 44.49
N GLY A 319 23.25 -35.96 43.61
CA GLY A 319 24.70 -36.19 43.71
C GLY A 319 25.04 -37.43 42.87
N LEU A 320 25.90 -37.30 41.84
CA LEU A 320 26.87 -38.30 41.31
C LEU A 320 27.43 -37.85 39.92
N PRO A 321 28.73 -38.00 39.63
CA PRO A 321 29.39 -37.58 38.38
C PRO A 321 29.68 -38.75 37.43
N LEU A 322 30.24 -38.45 36.24
CA LEU A 322 30.96 -39.28 35.23
C LEU A 322 30.43 -38.93 33.82
N GLY A 323 31.19 -38.67 32.76
CA GLY A 323 32.63 -38.67 32.49
C GLY A 323 32.86 -38.15 31.06
N SER A 324 34.09 -37.73 30.75
CA SER A 324 34.58 -37.50 29.38
C SER A 324 35.15 -38.81 28.81
N PRO A 325 35.27 -38.97 27.47
CA PRO A 325 36.54 -38.63 26.78
C PRO A 325 36.30 -38.03 25.37
N GLY A 326 37.17 -37.17 24.82
CA GLY A 326 38.33 -37.52 23.95
C GLY A 326 37.88 -37.66 22.47
N LEU A 327 38.59 -37.34 21.40
CA LEU A 327 39.99 -37.00 21.12
C LEU A 327 40.08 -36.73 19.58
N VAL A 328 41.05 -35.90 19.14
CA VAL A 328 41.79 -35.99 17.83
C VAL A 328 41.00 -35.61 16.56
N GLY A 329 41.49 -34.91 15.53
CA GLY A 329 42.79 -34.37 15.09
C GLY A 329 42.61 -33.92 13.62
N GLY A 330 43.35 -32.90 13.15
CA GLY A 330 43.27 -32.37 11.77
C GLY A 330 43.74 -33.37 10.68
N PRO A 331 43.79 -33.01 9.37
CA PRO A 331 44.55 -31.85 8.89
C PRO A 331 43.99 -31.12 7.64
N ARG A 332 44.83 -30.19 7.16
CA ARG A 332 44.69 -29.20 6.08
C ARG A 332 44.47 -29.77 4.67
N GLY A 333 43.62 -29.08 3.91
CA GLY A 333 43.95 -28.50 2.59
C GLY A 333 43.79 -29.34 1.33
N SER A 334 42.81 -28.98 0.48
CA SER A 334 42.95 -28.99 -0.98
C SER A 334 41.80 -28.21 -1.65
N ARG A 335 42.15 -27.35 -2.61
CA ARG A 335 41.23 -26.62 -3.49
C ARG A 335 40.44 -27.63 -4.34
N GLY A 336 39.13 -27.43 -4.44
CA GLY A 336 38.25 -28.15 -5.35
C GLY A 336 36.96 -27.37 -5.53
N GLU A 337 36.71 -26.92 -6.76
CA GLU A 337 35.45 -26.34 -7.20
C GLU A 337 34.34 -27.39 -7.03
N LEU A 338 33.27 -27.04 -6.32
CA LEU A 338 32.05 -27.86 -6.23
C LEU A 338 30.89 -27.07 -6.85
N LEU A 339 30.56 -27.45 -8.08
CA LEU A 339 29.24 -27.27 -8.68
C LEU A 339 28.21 -27.99 -7.79
N ALA A 340 27.40 -27.23 -7.06
CA ALA A 340 26.27 -27.77 -6.31
C ALA A 340 24.95 -27.42 -7.03
N SER A 341 24.38 -28.41 -7.70
CA SER A 341 23.00 -28.43 -8.17
C SER A 341 22.03 -28.49 -6.99
N TRP A 342 21.03 -27.60 -6.96
CA TRP A 342 20.04 -27.56 -5.88
C TRP A 342 18.78 -28.37 -6.24
N ARG A 343 18.42 -29.34 -5.36
CA ARG A 343 17.08 -29.95 -5.30
C ARG A 343 16.29 -29.37 -4.11
N PRO A 344 14.99 -29.10 -4.25
CA PRO A 344 14.20 -28.51 -3.17
C PRO A 344 13.78 -29.59 -2.15
N GLY A 345 14.07 -29.40 -0.85
CA GLY A 345 13.42 -30.17 0.21
C GLY A 345 14.23 -30.69 1.41
N MET A 346 15.44 -30.19 1.72
CA MET A 346 16.17 -30.62 2.93
C MET A 346 16.85 -29.42 3.62
N PHE A 347 16.29 -28.98 4.75
CA PHE A 347 17.01 -28.13 5.70
C PHE A 347 17.72 -29.03 6.72
N PRO A 348 19.06 -28.91 6.92
CA PRO A 348 19.70 -29.54 8.06
C PRO A 348 19.31 -28.78 9.33
N ALA A 349 18.95 -29.53 10.37
CA ALA A 349 18.71 -29.00 11.70
C ALA A 349 20.02 -28.49 12.32
N CYS A 350 20.12 -27.19 12.57
CA CYS A 350 21.18 -26.61 13.41
C CYS A 350 20.59 -26.29 14.79
N ALA A 351 21.04 -27.05 15.80
CA ALA A 351 20.81 -26.75 17.21
C ALA A 351 21.90 -25.81 17.73
N GLY A 352 21.50 -24.72 18.38
CA GLY A 352 22.40 -23.87 19.17
C GLY A 352 23.17 -22.79 18.39
N ALA A 353 22.88 -21.54 18.72
CA ALA A 353 23.66 -20.32 18.49
C ALA A 353 24.59 -20.25 17.24
N GLY A 354 24.13 -19.52 16.21
CA GLY A 354 25.00 -18.66 15.40
C GLY A 354 25.62 -19.26 14.14
N CYS A 355 24.82 -19.50 13.10
CA CYS A 355 25.31 -19.50 11.72
C CYS A 355 24.81 -18.24 11.02
N ALA A 356 25.68 -17.23 10.86
CA ALA A 356 25.44 -16.10 9.97
C ALA A 356 25.90 -16.47 8.56
N PRO A 357 25.12 -16.23 7.49
CA PRO A 357 25.64 -16.38 6.13
C PRO A 357 26.74 -15.32 5.87
N PRO A 358 27.77 -15.63 5.06
CA PRO A 358 28.82 -14.67 4.76
C PRO A 358 28.25 -13.45 4.05
N ALA A 359 28.62 -12.26 4.54
CA ALA A 359 28.25 -10.99 3.92
C ALA A 359 28.97 -10.86 2.56
N GLY A 360 28.19 -10.72 1.49
CA GLY A 360 28.69 -10.41 0.16
C GLY A 360 27.60 -9.71 -0.65
N GLU A 361 28.01 -8.90 -1.61
CA GLU A 361 27.10 -8.22 -2.52
C GLU A 361 26.76 -9.14 -3.69
N LEU A 362 25.47 -9.18 -4.02
CA LEU A 362 24.97 -9.90 -5.18
C LEU A 362 24.92 -8.93 -6.34
N LEU A 363 25.88 -9.05 -7.28
CA LEU A 363 25.94 -8.21 -8.47
C LEU A 363 25.18 -8.90 -9.59
N VAL A 364 24.09 -8.26 -10.03
CA VAL A 364 23.34 -8.63 -11.22
C VAL A 364 23.76 -7.68 -12.34
N SER A 365 24.54 -8.18 -13.30
CA SER A 365 24.96 -7.40 -14.46
C SER A 365 24.35 -7.98 -15.72
N TRP A 366 23.69 -7.13 -16.51
CA TRP A 366 23.17 -7.49 -17.82
C TRP A 366 24.24 -7.23 -18.88
N ARG A 367 24.68 -8.28 -19.59
CA ARG A 367 25.52 -8.13 -20.77
C ARG A 367 24.65 -8.23 -22.02
N PRO A 368 24.49 -7.16 -22.82
CA PRO A 368 23.89 -7.29 -24.14
C PRO A 368 24.75 -8.25 -24.99
N GLY A 369 24.12 -9.17 -25.71
CA GLY A 369 24.80 -9.96 -26.73
C GLY A 369 25.37 -9.03 -27.81
N MET A 370 26.60 -9.29 -28.26
CA MET A 370 27.21 -8.55 -29.38
C MET A 370 26.36 -8.75 -30.64
N PHE A 371 25.98 -7.65 -31.29
CA PHE A 371 25.27 -7.66 -32.56
C PHE A 371 26.14 -8.32 -33.66
N PRO A 372 25.67 -9.37 -34.35
CA PRO A 372 26.27 -9.72 -35.62
C PRO A 372 25.87 -8.65 -36.66
N ALA A 373 26.82 -8.25 -37.50
CA ALA A 373 26.52 -7.41 -38.66
C ALA A 373 25.72 -8.26 -39.67
N CYS A 374 24.46 -7.92 -39.91
CA CYS A 374 23.63 -8.58 -40.92
C CYS A 374 23.05 -7.54 -41.90
N ALA A 375 23.37 -7.72 -43.17
CA ALA A 375 22.72 -7.09 -44.32
C ALA A 375 21.61 -8.02 -44.83
N GLY A 376 20.41 -7.49 -45.05
CA GLY A 376 19.30 -8.23 -45.66
C GLY A 376 18.31 -8.86 -44.65
N ALA A 377 17.03 -8.85 -45.04
CA ALA A 377 15.87 -9.03 -44.18
C ALA A 377 15.84 -10.36 -43.40
N GLY A 378 15.70 -10.26 -42.07
CA GLY A 378 15.39 -11.36 -41.17
C GLY A 378 16.48 -11.62 -40.13
N CYS A 379 16.44 -10.88 -39.01
CA CYS A 379 17.24 -11.22 -37.82
C CYS A 379 16.39 -11.12 -36.56
N ALA A 380 16.36 -12.21 -35.79
CA ALA A 380 15.82 -12.24 -34.43
C ALA A 380 16.79 -11.54 -33.45
N PRO A 381 16.30 -10.85 -32.40
CA PRO A 381 17.19 -10.18 -31.45
C PRO A 381 18.02 -11.20 -30.65
N PRO A 382 19.32 -10.95 -30.38
CA PRO A 382 20.12 -11.86 -29.56
C PRO A 382 19.62 -11.85 -28.12
N ALA A 383 19.44 -13.05 -27.55
CA ALA A 383 19.11 -13.20 -26.14
C ALA A 383 20.32 -12.76 -25.28
N GLY A 384 20.11 -11.78 -24.40
CA GLY A 384 21.11 -11.38 -23.41
C GLY A 384 21.20 -12.42 -22.28
N GLU A 385 22.41 -12.69 -21.79
CA GLU A 385 22.62 -13.58 -20.65
C GLU A 385 22.67 -12.78 -19.35
N LEU A 386 21.92 -13.26 -18.34
CA LEU A 386 21.90 -12.69 -17.00
C LEU A 386 22.96 -13.40 -16.15
N PHE A 387 24.03 -12.70 -15.81
CA PHE A 387 25.06 -13.23 -14.92
C PHE A 387 24.81 -12.77 -13.48
N VAL A 388 24.75 -13.74 -12.57
CA VAL A 388 24.69 -13.50 -11.13
C VAL A 388 26.01 -13.96 -10.53
N SER A 389 26.81 -13.02 -10.02
CA SER A 389 28.08 -13.33 -9.36
C SER A 389 28.10 -12.76 -7.94
N TRP A 390 28.73 -13.51 -7.03
CA TRP A 390 28.87 -13.13 -5.62
C TRP A 390 30.27 -12.59 -5.37
N ARG A 391 30.38 -11.35 -4.86
CA ARG A 391 31.66 -10.76 -4.44
C ARG A 391 31.74 -10.68 -2.90
N PRO A 392 32.76 -11.25 -2.26
CA PRO A 392 33.04 -11.00 -0.85
C PRO A 392 33.60 -9.58 -0.66
N GLY A 393 33.01 -8.80 0.25
CA GLY A 393 33.44 -7.43 0.54
C GLY A 393 34.72 -7.37 1.38
N MET A 394 35.65 -6.49 1.02
CA MET A 394 36.91 -6.24 1.74
C MET A 394 36.81 -4.85 2.41
N PHE A 395 36.66 -4.80 3.74
CA PHE A 395 36.68 -3.55 4.52
C PHE A 395 37.92 -3.49 5.42
N PRO A 396 38.53 -2.30 5.63
CA PRO A 396 39.74 -2.11 6.43
C PRO A 396 39.44 -2.19 7.93
N THR A 397 40.34 -2.81 8.70
CA THR A 397 40.24 -2.98 10.15
C THR A 397 40.46 -1.66 10.90
N PRO A 398 39.66 -1.32 11.93
CA PRO A 398 39.90 -0.15 12.76
C PRO A 398 41.07 -0.39 13.74
N ARG A 399 41.98 0.58 13.80
CA ARG A 399 43.15 0.66 14.70
C ARG A 399 42.67 0.78 16.16
N ALA A 400 43.17 -0.07 17.05
CA ALA A 400 42.84 -0.04 18.48
C ALA A 400 43.42 1.22 19.17
N GLU A 401 42.55 2.10 19.68
CA GLU A 401 42.92 3.18 20.60
C GLU A 401 43.24 2.62 21.99
N ARG A 402 44.45 2.88 22.47
CA ARG A 402 44.88 2.58 23.85
C ARG A 402 44.13 3.50 24.83
N GLN A 403 43.34 2.94 25.72
CA GLN A 403 42.84 3.66 26.90
C GLN A 403 44.02 4.00 27.83
N VAL A 404 44.29 5.30 27.97
CA VAL A 404 45.20 5.87 28.96
C VAL A 404 44.46 5.98 30.30
N SER A 405 44.96 5.27 31.30
CA SER A 405 44.50 5.28 32.69
C SER A 405 44.84 6.61 33.38
N ARG A 406 43.84 7.27 33.98
CA ARG A 406 44.03 8.44 34.87
C ARG A 406 44.41 7.99 36.29
N PRO A 407 45.38 8.62 36.99
CA PRO A 407 45.73 8.27 38.35
C PRO A 407 44.76 8.87 39.39
N GLY A 408 44.57 8.13 40.49
CA GLY A 408 43.66 8.45 41.59
C GLY A 408 44.10 9.64 42.45
N ARG A 409 43.12 10.37 42.98
CA ARG A 409 43.31 11.41 44.00
C ARG A 409 43.41 10.75 45.38
N GLY A 410 44.59 10.86 45.98
CA GLY A 410 44.84 10.52 47.37
C GLY A 410 44.23 11.52 48.35
N SER A 411 43.83 10.97 49.49
CA SER A 411 43.45 11.63 50.73
C SER A 411 44.61 12.46 51.32
N ARG A 412 44.29 13.62 51.92
CA ARG A 412 45.17 14.32 52.86
C ARG A 412 44.53 14.35 54.26
N PRO A 413 45.31 14.21 55.34
CA PRO A 413 44.81 14.14 56.70
C PRO A 413 44.54 15.53 57.31
N ARG A 414 43.75 15.53 58.38
CA ARG A 414 43.45 16.68 59.24
C ARG A 414 44.70 17.16 60.00
N SER A 415 44.77 18.48 60.19
CA SER A 415 45.33 19.15 61.36
C SER A 415 44.48 20.38 61.64
#